data_AF-A0A2N3E0Y0-F1
#
_entry.id   AF-A0A2N3E0Y0-F1
#
_cell.length_a   1.000
_cell.length_b   1.000
_cell.length_c   1.000
_cell.angle_alpha   90.00
_cell.angle_beta   90.00
_cell.angle_gamma   90.00
#
_symmetry.space_group_name_H-M   'P 1'
#
loop_
_entity.id
_entity.type
_entity.pdbx_description
1 polymer ?
#
loop_
_entity_poly.entity_id
_entity_poly.type
_entity_poly.pdbx_seq_one_letter_code
_entity_poly.pdbx_strand_id
1 'polypeptide(L)'
;GKDTQTRPVALPDEILNGSGNKAGLKQFIDERAQADLGADGRGRLTLGAAGTTVTIAEDADPSVFGFKIAAVQSTLSNASVTGPAGSPAGVDVDFTGLPGAGETISFELDLPDGTSTTVTLKATASNPPEAGEFTIGADATTTSANFQAALDTAIQREANVTLRAASAVEAADNFFDYTAGGFPQRVDGPPFDTATGLRYATADDTVIWYSGDLGANAGKDFVAQIDNGRQLAYGARADQASIRDTLKMSALLAAAEYSDADDLEQRDSYRALTSRAGQVLNFTGVQSVESIVTNLGLAASTLDHTQNRHDATMASANEILGDIQNADAYEVGVKLTTLQTQLQASFQVTSILSQLSLVNFIR
;
A
#
# COMPACT_ATOMS: atom_id res chain seq x y z
N GLY A 1 -11.09 -6.51 9.57
CA GLY A 1 -10.95 -6.16 10.99
C GLY A 1 -11.04 -7.43 11.80
N LYS A 2 -10.64 -7.36 13.07
CA LYS A 2 -10.80 -8.43 14.05
C LYS A 2 -12.26 -8.73 14.34
N ASP A 3 -13.12 -7.71 14.19
CA ASP A 3 -14.57 -7.91 14.14
C ASP A 3 -14.95 -8.58 12.82
N THR A 4 -15.51 -9.78 12.92
CA THR A 4 -15.97 -10.61 11.80
C THR A 4 -17.44 -10.34 11.44
N GLN A 5 -18.16 -9.57 12.26
CA GLN A 5 -19.60 -9.32 12.13
C GLN A 5 -19.90 -8.02 11.37
N THR A 6 -18.94 -7.10 11.31
CA THR A 6 -19.04 -5.86 10.54
C THR A 6 -18.13 -5.89 9.33
N ARG A 7 -18.64 -5.52 8.15
CA ARG A 7 -17.81 -5.37 6.96
C ARG A 7 -16.82 -4.21 7.18
N PRO A 8 -15.50 -4.46 7.17
CA PRO A 8 -14.52 -3.44 7.49
C PRO A 8 -14.13 -2.59 6.27
N VAL A 9 -14.53 -2.99 5.06
CA VAL A 9 -14.24 -2.28 3.81
C VAL A 9 -15.56 -1.70 3.26
N ALA A 10 -15.54 -0.45 2.80
CA ALA A 10 -16.68 0.18 2.13
C ALA A 10 -17.06 -0.54 0.82
N LEU A 11 -18.26 -0.28 0.28
CA LEU A 11 -18.63 -0.86 -1.01
C LEU A 11 -17.77 -0.29 -2.15
N PRO A 12 -17.50 -1.06 -3.22
CA PRO A 12 -16.75 -0.56 -4.38
C PRO A 12 -17.33 0.74 -4.96
N ASP A 13 -18.66 0.84 -5.04
CA ASP A 13 -19.34 2.04 -5.53
C ASP A 13 -19.11 3.26 -4.61
N GLU A 14 -19.17 3.06 -3.29
CA GLU A 14 -18.89 4.12 -2.31
C GLU A 14 -17.42 4.56 -2.37
N ILE A 15 -16.49 3.62 -2.54
CA ILE A 15 -15.06 3.91 -2.68
C ILE A 15 -14.80 4.74 -3.93
N LEU A 16 -15.39 4.38 -5.07
CA LEU A 16 -15.14 5.06 -6.34
C LEU A 16 -15.88 6.40 -6.42
N ASN A 17 -17.19 6.39 -6.19
CA ASN A 17 -18.10 7.49 -6.50
C ASN A 17 -18.45 8.34 -5.26
N GLY A 18 -18.13 7.88 -4.05
CA GLY A 18 -18.55 8.53 -2.82
C GLY A 18 -19.93 8.09 -2.35
N SER A 19 -20.46 8.74 -1.32
CA SER A 19 -21.79 8.44 -0.78
C SER A 19 -22.42 9.67 -0.12
N GLY A 20 -23.55 10.13 -0.64
CA GLY A 20 -24.18 11.37 -0.19
C GLY A 20 -23.25 12.57 -0.37
N ASN A 21 -22.88 13.24 0.73
CA ASN A 21 -21.94 14.37 0.72
C ASN A 21 -20.46 13.93 0.86
N LYS A 22 -20.20 12.62 0.92
CA LYS A 22 -18.86 12.08 1.13
C LYS A 22 -18.16 11.87 -0.20
N ALA A 23 -16.99 12.45 -0.35
CA ALA A 23 -16.12 12.25 -1.52
C ALA A 23 -15.60 10.81 -1.60
N GLY A 24 -15.62 10.24 -2.80
CA GLY A 24 -14.90 9.02 -3.17
C GLY A 24 -13.62 9.32 -3.96
N LEU A 25 -12.98 8.26 -4.45
CA LEU A 25 -11.70 8.33 -5.15
C LEU A 25 -11.73 9.21 -6.41
N LYS A 26 -12.82 9.18 -7.20
CA LYS A 26 -12.93 10.03 -8.40
C LYS A 26 -12.80 11.51 -8.07
N GLN A 27 -13.48 11.95 -7.01
CA GLN A 27 -13.41 13.32 -6.54
C GLN A 27 -12.00 13.67 -6.03
N PHE A 28 -11.30 12.73 -5.36
CA PHE A 28 -9.90 12.94 -4.97
C PHE A 28 -8.99 13.14 -6.18
N ILE A 29 -9.14 12.30 -7.21
CA ILE A 29 -8.37 12.41 -8.46
C ILE A 29 -8.66 13.76 -9.13
N ASP A 30 -9.91 14.19 -9.22
CA ASP A 30 -10.29 15.45 -9.84
C ASP A 30 -9.78 16.68 -9.07
N GLU A 31 -9.90 16.67 -7.74
CA GLU A 31 -9.40 17.73 -6.86
C GLU A 31 -7.88 17.85 -6.96
N ARG A 32 -7.18 16.70 -6.90
CA ARG A 32 -5.72 16.65 -6.98
C ARG A 32 -5.22 17.01 -8.37
N ALA A 33 -5.90 16.59 -9.44
CA ALA A 33 -5.54 16.97 -10.80
C ALA A 33 -5.65 18.49 -11.03
N GLN A 34 -6.69 19.15 -10.51
CA GLN A 34 -6.79 20.62 -10.53
C GLN A 34 -5.65 21.26 -9.71
N ALA A 35 -5.40 20.69 -8.53
CA ALA A 35 -4.33 21.13 -7.65
C ALA A 35 -2.93 20.87 -8.20
N ASP A 36 -2.70 19.92 -9.09
CA ASP A 36 -1.39 19.70 -9.70
C ASP A 36 -1.24 20.49 -11.01
N LEU A 37 -2.29 20.58 -11.84
CA LEU A 37 -2.24 21.29 -13.13
C LEU A 37 -2.16 22.81 -12.98
N GLY A 38 -2.99 23.36 -12.09
CA GLY A 38 -3.11 24.80 -11.89
C GLY A 38 -3.98 25.48 -12.91
N ALA A 39 -4.30 26.74 -12.63
CA ALA A 39 -5.22 27.52 -13.44
C ALA A 39 -4.74 27.69 -14.89
N ASP A 40 -3.43 27.61 -15.14
CA ASP A 40 -2.81 27.76 -16.45
C ASP A 40 -2.38 26.44 -17.12
N GLY A 41 -2.62 25.29 -16.46
CA GLY A 41 -2.34 23.97 -17.01
C GLY A 41 -0.86 23.62 -17.14
N ARG A 42 0.05 24.41 -16.54
CA ARG A 42 1.51 24.19 -16.63
C ARG A 42 2.08 23.30 -15.53
N GLY A 43 1.24 22.70 -14.70
CA GLY A 43 1.71 21.83 -13.63
C GLY A 43 2.43 22.62 -12.52
N ARG A 44 1.90 23.79 -12.14
CA ARG A 44 2.50 24.70 -11.13
C ARG A 44 3.86 25.31 -11.51
N LEU A 45 4.16 25.36 -12.82
CA LEU A 45 5.33 26.06 -13.35
C LEU A 45 4.92 27.36 -14.05
N THR A 46 5.49 28.46 -13.60
CA THR A 46 5.37 29.78 -14.24
C THR A 46 6.45 29.95 -15.30
N LEU A 47 6.10 30.63 -16.39
CA LEU A 47 7.03 30.98 -17.47
C LEU A 47 7.00 32.49 -17.70
N GLY A 48 8.17 33.11 -17.60
CA GLY A 48 8.39 34.52 -17.89
C GLY A 48 9.48 34.72 -18.93
N ALA A 49 9.44 35.84 -19.65
CA ALA A 49 10.54 36.25 -20.52
C ALA A 49 10.81 37.74 -20.39
N ALA A 50 12.09 38.10 -20.33
CA ALA A 50 12.57 39.47 -20.27
C ALA A 50 13.80 39.62 -21.16
N GLY A 51 13.63 40.27 -22.32
CA GLY A 51 14.70 40.40 -23.31
C GLY A 51 15.14 39.03 -23.84
N THR A 52 16.40 38.67 -23.57
CA THR A 52 17.01 37.40 -23.98
C THR A 52 16.88 36.29 -22.95
N THR A 53 16.35 36.60 -21.76
CA THR A 53 16.23 35.65 -20.66
C THR A 53 14.81 35.07 -20.59
N VAL A 54 14.73 33.74 -20.52
CA VAL A 54 13.50 33.00 -20.19
C VAL A 54 13.65 32.42 -18.80
N THR A 55 12.67 32.70 -17.94
CA THR A 55 12.61 32.20 -16.58
C THR A 55 11.51 31.15 -16.49
N ILE A 56 11.85 29.98 -15.96
CA ILE A 56 10.89 28.98 -15.49
C ILE A 56 11.00 28.88 -13.97
N ALA A 57 9.89 29.00 -13.26
CA ALA A 57 9.90 28.92 -11.80
C ALA A 57 8.66 28.20 -11.27
N GLU A 58 8.79 27.51 -10.16
CA GLU A 58 7.64 27.05 -9.38
C GLU A 58 6.77 28.25 -8.97
N ASP A 59 5.46 28.06 -8.90
CA ASP A 59 4.53 29.14 -8.61
C ASP A 59 4.44 29.50 -7.10
N ALA A 60 4.72 28.54 -6.22
CA ALA A 60 4.63 28.71 -4.77
C ALA A 60 5.59 27.78 -3.99
N ASP A 61 6.08 28.30 -2.87
CA ASP A 61 6.88 27.56 -1.88
C ASP A 61 6.46 27.99 -0.45
N PRO A 62 5.98 27.07 0.40
CA PRO A 62 5.80 25.64 0.13
C PRO A 62 4.57 25.38 -0.76
N SER A 63 4.71 24.43 -1.67
CA SER A 63 3.59 23.81 -2.38
C SER A 63 3.90 22.33 -2.58
N VAL A 64 2.94 21.46 -2.27
CA VAL A 64 3.05 20.00 -2.47
C VAL A 64 2.56 19.52 -3.83
N PHE A 65 2.18 20.46 -4.70
CA PHE A 65 1.51 20.15 -5.95
C PHE A 65 2.34 20.52 -7.18
N GLY A 66 2.01 19.86 -8.29
CA GLY A 66 2.59 20.06 -9.61
C GLY A 66 4.02 19.52 -9.72
N PHE A 67 4.74 20.03 -10.70
CA PHE A 67 6.15 19.70 -10.91
C PHE A 67 7.04 20.42 -9.90
N LYS A 68 8.13 19.77 -9.50
CA LYS A 68 9.25 20.41 -8.80
C LYS A 68 10.50 20.40 -9.66
N ILE A 69 11.20 21.53 -9.75
CA ILE A 69 12.38 21.64 -10.63
C ILE A 69 13.58 21.01 -9.91
N ALA A 70 13.90 19.77 -10.27
CA ALA A 70 14.98 19.02 -9.63
C ALA A 70 16.35 19.42 -10.18
N ALA A 71 16.48 19.51 -11.50
CA ALA A 71 17.74 19.86 -12.16
C ALA A 71 17.53 20.42 -13.57
N VAL A 72 18.56 21.11 -14.08
CA VAL A 72 18.65 21.53 -15.48
C VAL A 72 20.01 21.17 -16.06
N GLN A 73 20.02 20.65 -17.27
CA GLN A 73 21.23 20.27 -18.01
C GLN A 73 21.17 20.89 -19.41
N SER A 74 22.21 21.62 -19.81
CA SER A 74 22.23 22.33 -21.09
C SER A 74 23.54 22.10 -21.83
N THR A 75 23.43 21.92 -23.14
CA THR A 75 24.55 21.93 -24.10
C THR A 75 24.49 23.14 -25.03
N LEU A 76 23.57 24.08 -24.78
CA LEU A 76 23.39 25.25 -25.63
C LEU A 76 24.63 26.14 -25.58
N SER A 77 25.24 26.38 -26.73
CA SER A 77 26.25 27.42 -26.88
C SER A 77 25.59 28.80 -26.88
N ASN A 78 26.34 29.81 -26.46
CA ASN A 78 25.84 31.19 -26.37
C ASN A 78 24.56 31.32 -25.52
N ALA A 79 24.43 30.49 -24.48
CA ALA A 79 23.40 30.59 -23.46
C ALA A 79 24.03 30.41 -22.07
N SER A 80 23.53 31.15 -21.09
CA SER A 80 23.85 30.99 -19.67
C SER A 80 22.63 30.44 -18.96
N VAL A 81 22.78 29.28 -18.30
CA VAL A 81 21.72 28.66 -17.51
C VAL A 81 22.08 28.74 -16.04
N THR A 82 21.18 29.31 -15.22
CA THR A 82 21.38 29.46 -13.78
C THR A 82 20.17 28.94 -13.01
N GLY A 83 20.40 28.27 -11.88
CA GLY A 83 19.38 27.57 -11.10
C GLY A 83 19.44 26.04 -11.27
N PRO A 84 18.50 25.28 -10.66
CA PRO A 84 17.38 25.76 -9.85
C PRO A 84 17.86 26.43 -8.55
N ALA A 85 17.31 27.60 -8.24
CA ALA A 85 17.60 28.36 -7.01
C ALA A 85 16.44 29.27 -6.63
N GLY A 86 16.44 29.79 -5.39
CA GLY A 86 15.39 30.67 -4.89
C GLY A 86 14.28 29.95 -4.13
N SER A 87 13.28 30.71 -3.71
CA SER A 87 12.06 30.24 -3.03
C SER A 87 10.90 31.13 -3.51
N PRO A 88 10.01 30.65 -4.40
CA PRO A 88 10.04 29.33 -5.06
C PRO A 88 11.27 29.11 -5.96
N ALA A 89 11.62 27.85 -6.23
CA ALA A 89 12.77 27.50 -7.05
C ALA A 89 12.53 27.87 -8.52
N GLY A 90 13.55 28.43 -9.18
CA GLY A 90 13.49 28.79 -10.59
C GLY A 90 14.83 28.65 -11.33
N VAL A 91 14.73 28.58 -12.64
CA VAL A 91 15.84 28.49 -13.60
C VAL A 91 15.71 29.63 -14.61
N ASP A 92 16.81 30.35 -14.81
CA ASP A 92 16.94 31.34 -15.87
C ASP A 92 17.79 30.77 -17.01
N VAL A 93 17.31 30.97 -18.23
CA VAL A 93 18.02 30.65 -19.48
C VAL A 93 18.21 31.95 -20.25
N ASP A 94 19.41 32.51 -20.19
CA ASP A 94 19.76 33.74 -20.89
C ASP A 94 20.53 33.45 -22.19
N PHE A 95 19.93 33.79 -23.33
CA PHE A 95 20.57 33.66 -24.64
C PHE A 95 21.52 34.84 -24.90
N THR A 96 22.82 34.61 -24.78
CA THR A 96 23.87 35.61 -25.06
C THR A 96 24.21 35.70 -26.56
N GLY A 97 23.68 34.79 -27.37
CA GLY A 97 23.79 34.73 -28.82
C GLY A 97 22.91 33.61 -29.40
N LEU A 98 23.25 33.13 -30.59
CA LEU A 98 22.50 32.03 -31.23
C LEU A 98 23.14 30.67 -30.85
N PRO A 99 22.37 29.70 -30.34
CA PRO A 99 22.87 28.35 -30.14
C PRO A 99 23.10 27.63 -31.47
N GLY A 100 23.87 26.56 -31.43
CA GLY A 100 24.08 25.65 -32.56
C GLY A 100 22.87 24.72 -32.77
N ALA A 101 22.56 24.42 -34.04
CA ALA A 101 21.51 23.44 -34.36
C ALA A 101 21.90 22.05 -33.83
N GLY A 102 20.94 21.37 -33.19
CA GLY A 102 21.12 20.06 -32.57
C GLY A 102 21.53 20.10 -31.09
N GLU A 103 21.86 21.27 -30.54
CA GLU A 103 22.12 21.43 -29.11
C GLU A 103 20.82 21.35 -28.30
N THR A 104 20.92 20.89 -27.05
CA THR A 104 19.75 20.57 -26.22
C THR A 104 19.80 21.22 -24.85
N ILE A 105 18.63 21.43 -24.27
CA ILE A 105 18.44 21.73 -22.84
C ILE A 105 17.36 20.80 -22.28
N SER A 106 17.61 20.25 -21.09
CA SER A 106 16.74 19.30 -20.41
C SER A 106 16.44 19.75 -18.99
N PHE A 107 15.16 19.73 -18.62
CA PHE A 107 14.67 20.02 -17.28
C PHE A 107 14.20 18.72 -16.64
N GLU A 108 14.82 18.33 -15.54
CA GLU A 108 14.37 17.21 -14.71
C GLU A 108 13.35 17.72 -13.71
N LEU A 109 12.16 17.12 -13.72
CA LEU A 109 11.01 17.52 -12.94
C LEU A 109 10.58 16.37 -12.04
N ASP A 110 10.55 16.58 -10.73
CA ASP A 110 9.98 15.62 -9.79
C ASP A 110 8.45 15.70 -9.84
N LEU A 111 7.82 14.53 -9.72
CA LEU A 111 6.39 14.31 -9.79
C LEU A 111 5.83 13.99 -8.40
N PRO A 112 4.53 14.24 -8.17
CA PRO A 112 3.89 14.07 -6.86
C PRO A 112 3.89 12.62 -6.35
N ASP A 113 4.02 11.62 -7.22
CA ASP A 113 4.10 10.19 -6.85
C ASP A 113 5.53 9.72 -6.51
N GLY A 114 6.48 10.66 -6.40
CA GLY A 114 7.89 10.38 -6.11
C GLY A 114 8.71 9.88 -7.31
N THR A 115 8.11 9.80 -8.51
CA THR A 115 8.86 9.60 -9.76
C THR A 115 9.38 10.93 -10.31
N SER A 116 10.18 10.90 -11.37
CA SER A 116 10.65 12.10 -12.06
C SER A 116 10.46 11.94 -13.57
N THR A 117 10.33 13.06 -14.27
CA THR A 117 10.28 13.13 -15.74
C THR A 117 11.27 14.15 -16.27
N THR A 118 11.52 14.14 -17.58
CA THR A 118 12.45 15.08 -18.22
C THR A 118 11.83 15.72 -19.43
N VAL A 119 11.78 17.05 -19.43
CA VAL A 119 11.39 17.85 -20.60
C VAL A 119 12.65 18.29 -21.33
N THR A 120 12.88 17.77 -22.54
CA THR A 120 14.04 18.11 -23.38
C THR A 120 13.61 18.91 -24.60
N LEU A 121 14.27 20.04 -24.84
CA LEU A 121 14.13 20.83 -26.06
C LEU A 121 15.44 20.87 -26.84
N LYS A 122 15.32 20.81 -28.17
CA LYS A 122 16.46 20.85 -29.10
C LYS A 122 16.40 22.08 -30.02
N ALA A 123 17.52 22.78 -30.15
CA ALA A 123 17.63 23.91 -31.05
C ALA A 123 17.63 23.43 -32.51
N THR A 124 16.84 24.05 -33.39
CA THR A 124 16.73 23.65 -34.80
C THR A 124 16.76 24.86 -35.74
N ALA A 125 17.26 24.65 -36.96
CA ALA A 125 17.15 25.63 -38.03
C ALA A 125 15.81 25.52 -38.80
N SER A 126 15.03 24.46 -38.54
CA SER A 126 13.73 24.23 -39.17
C SER A 126 12.67 25.22 -38.68
N ASN A 127 11.82 25.67 -39.61
CA ASN A 127 10.67 26.52 -39.32
C ASN A 127 9.47 26.08 -40.20
N PRO A 128 8.39 25.51 -39.62
CA PRO A 128 8.17 25.31 -38.19
C PRO A 128 9.09 24.23 -37.58
N PRO A 129 9.35 24.29 -36.26
CA PRO A 129 10.11 23.25 -35.55
C PRO A 129 9.25 21.98 -35.37
N GLU A 130 9.90 20.82 -35.20
CA GLU A 130 9.21 19.60 -34.78
C GLU A 130 8.86 19.64 -33.27
N ALA A 131 8.03 18.70 -32.80
CA ALA A 131 7.71 18.60 -31.38
C ALA A 131 8.97 18.35 -30.54
N GLY A 132 9.15 19.11 -29.46
CA GLY A 132 10.38 19.09 -28.66
C GLY A 132 11.55 19.86 -29.28
N GLU A 133 11.31 20.65 -30.33
CA GLU A 133 12.30 21.56 -30.90
C GLU A 133 11.90 23.03 -30.75
N PHE A 134 12.88 23.92 -30.73
CA PHE A 134 12.67 25.36 -30.86
C PHE A 134 13.52 25.92 -32.00
N THR A 135 12.90 26.77 -32.83
CA THR A 135 13.56 27.38 -33.97
C THR A 135 14.57 28.43 -33.51
N ILE A 136 15.80 28.35 -34.02
CA ILE A 136 16.83 29.38 -33.85
C ILE A 136 16.40 30.62 -34.64
N GLY A 137 16.21 31.74 -33.93
CA GLY A 137 15.76 32.99 -34.51
C GLY A 137 16.88 33.78 -35.21
N ALA A 138 16.52 34.94 -35.76
CA ALA A 138 17.50 35.85 -36.38
C ALA A 138 18.46 36.49 -35.35
N ASP A 139 18.01 36.62 -34.10
CA ASP A 139 18.77 37.13 -32.97
C ASP A 139 18.41 36.37 -31.68
N ALA A 140 19.11 36.70 -30.59
CA ALA A 140 18.92 36.06 -29.29
C ALA A 140 17.51 36.28 -28.72
N THR A 141 16.92 37.47 -28.93
CA THR A 141 15.56 37.80 -28.46
C THR A 141 14.49 36.98 -29.20
N THR A 142 14.65 36.79 -30.51
CA THR A 142 13.74 35.94 -31.28
C THR A 142 13.90 34.48 -30.87
N THR A 143 15.14 34.05 -30.62
CA THR A 143 15.43 32.68 -30.16
C THR A 143 14.85 32.41 -28.77
N SER A 144 14.98 33.34 -27.82
CA SER A 144 14.42 33.22 -26.48
C SER A 144 12.89 33.14 -26.51
N ALA A 145 12.23 33.94 -27.36
CA ALA A 145 10.78 33.86 -27.56
C ALA A 145 10.33 32.50 -28.16
N ASN A 146 11.05 32.00 -29.17
CA ASN A 146 10.78 30.69 -29.76
C ASN A 146 11.00 29.55 -28.74
N PHE A 147 12.07 29.65 -27.94
CA PHE A 147 12.36 28.72 -26.86
C PHE A 147 11.25 28.73 -25.79
N GLN A 148 10.81 29.90 -25.35
CA GLN A 148 9.72 30.03 -24.38
C GLN A 148 8.44 29.37 -24.89
N ALA A 149 8.05 29.60 -26.15
CA ALA A 149 6.85 29.02 -26.73
C ALA A 149 6.93 27.48 -26.85
N ALA A 150 8.11 26.96 -27.23
CA ALA A 150 8.35 25.53 -27.28
C ALA A 150 8.32 24.89 -25.88
N LEU A 151 8.91 25.56 -24.89
CA LEU A 151 8.91 25.12 -23.49
C LEU A 151 7.52 25.12 -22.89
N ASP A 152 6.73 26.16 -23.16
CA ASP A 152 5.33 26.26 -22.75
C ASP A 152 4.51 25.07 -23.27
N THR A 153 4.65 24.79 -24.57
CA THR A 153 3.96 23.65 -25.22
C THR A 153 4.40 22.32 -24.62
N ALA A 154 5.71 22.14 -24.40
CA ALA A 154 6.25 20.89 -23.88
C ALA A 154 5.83 20.64 -22.42
N ILE A 155 5.84 21.68 -21.57
CA ILE A 155 5.40 21.57 -20.18
C ILE A 155 3.91 21.29 -20.10
N GLN A 156 3.07 21.97 -20.87
CA GLN A 156 1.62 21.71 -20.87
C GLN A 156 1.31 20.28 -21.33
N ARG A 157 2.00 19.77 -22.36
CA ARG A 157 1.87 18.36 -22.77
C ARG A 157 2.27 17.42 -21.64
N GLU A 158 3.42 17.65 -21.02
CA GLU A 158 3.92 16.81 -19.93
C GLU A 158 2.97 16.85 -18.71
N ALA A 159 2.39 18.01 -18.43
CA ALA A 159 1.38 18.21 -17.39
C ALA A 159 0.13 17.35 -17.63
N ASN A 160 -0.35 17.31 -18.88
CA ASN A 160 -1.52 16.52 -19.26
C ASN A 160 -1.25 15.01 -19.37
N VAL A 161 0.01 14.62 -19.59
CA VAL A 161 0.40 13.21 -19.77
C VAL A 161 0.90 12.60 -18.47
N THR A 162 2.11 12.94 -18.04
CA THR A 162 2.81 12.25 -16.95
C THR A 162 2.42 12.79 -15.59
N LEU A 163 2.29 14.12 -15.44
CA LEU A 163 1.83 14.71 -14.19
C LEU A 163 0.41 14.29 -13.88
N ARG A 164 -0.51 14.30 -14.86
CA ARG A 164 -1.87 13.79 -14.66
C ARG A 164 -1.89 12.35 -14.13
N ALA A 165 -1.05 11.48 -14.69
CA ALA A 165 -0.95 10.09 -14.25
C ALA A 165 -0.35 9.95 -12.83
N ALA A 166 0.72 10.69 -12.54
CA ALA A 166 1.34 10.73 -11.21
C ALA A 166 0.40 11.31 -10.14
N SER A 167 -0.29 12.40 -10.48
CA SER A 167 -1.30 13.06 -9.66
C SER A 167 -2.42 12.10 -9.26
N ALA A 168 -2.88 11.25 -10.18
CA ALA A 168 -3.91 10.26 -9.89
C ALA A 168 -3.41 9.14 -8.95
N VAL A 169 -2.15 8.71 -9.09
CA VAL A 169 -1.52 7.74 -8.16
C VAL A 169 -1.41 8.34 -6.76
N GLU A 170 -0.89 9.55 -6.66
CA GLU A 170 -0.73 10.24 -5.38
C GLU A 170 -2.10 10.58 -4.73
N ALA A 171 -3.12 10.90 -5.53
CA ALA A 171 -4.50 11.04 -5.05
C ALA A 171 -5.03 9.73 -4.45
N ALA A 172 -4.71 8.58 -5.08
CA ALA A 172 -5.06 7.27 -4.55
C ALA A 172 -4.29 6.96 -3.25
N ASP A 173 -3.00 7.30 -3.17
CA ASP A 173 -2.24 7.17 -1.93
C ASP A 173 -2.85 8.02 -0.82
N ASN A 174 -3.21 9.26 -1.11
CA ASN A 174 -3.87 10.15 -0.15
C ASN A 174 -5.25 9.65 0.31
N PHE A 175 -5.96 8.89 -0.53
CA PHE A 175 -7.24 8.28 -0.20
C PHE A 175 -7.10 6.97 0.60
N PHE A 176 -6.15 6.10 0.25
CA PHE A 176 -6.05 4.75 0.81
C PHE A 176 -5.03 4.63 1.95
N ASP A 177 -3.94 5.40 1.93
CA ASP A 177 -2.75 5.18 2.75
C ASP A 177 -2.72 6.12 3.97
N TYR A 178 -3.64 5.90 4.92
CA TYR A 178 -3.66 6.57 6.22
C TYR A 178 -3.43 5.61 7.39
N THR A 179 -2.89 6.12 8.49
CA THR A 179 -2.56 5.34 9.70
C THR A 179 -3.74 5.23 10.66
N ALA A 180 -3.59 4.43 11.73
CA ALA A 180 -4.63 4.25 12.74
C ALA A 180 -5.10 5.57 13.36
N GLY A 181 -6.41 5.83 13.30
CA GLY A 181 -6.99 7.09 13.78
C GLY A 181 -6.73 8.29 12.86
N GLY A 182 -6.02 8.07 11.74
CA GLY A 182 -5.88 9.04 10.67
C GLY A 182 -7.09 9.05 9.73
N PHE A 183 -7.11 10.07 8.88
CA PHE A 183 -8.10 10.25 7.83
C PHE A 183 -7.37 10.42 6.50
N PRO A 184 -8.04 10.12 5.37
CA PRO A 184 -7.54 10.51 4.05
C PRO A 184 -7.09 11.98 4.00
N GLN A 185 -6.13 12.29 3.15
CA GLN A 185 -5.70 13.68 2.92
C GLN A 185 -6.36 14.21 1.64
N ARG A 186 -6.96 15.40 1.72
CA ARG A 186 -7.61 16.06 0.58
C ARG A 186 -6.92 17.36 0.27
N VAL A 187 -7.07 17.85 -0.95
CA VAL A 187 -6.65 19.19 -1.33
C VAL A 187 -7.36 20.22 -0.45
N ASP A 188 -6.59 21.18 0.08
CA ASP A 188 -7.15 22.28 0.86
C ASP A 188 -7.77 23.34 -0.07
N GLY A 189 -9.05 23.15 -0.38
CA GLY A 189 -9.87 24.05 -1.20
C GLY A 189 -11.37 23.82 -0.96
N PRO A 190 -12.26 24.35 -1.82
CA PRO A 190 -11.99 25.11 -3.04
C PRO A 190 -11.59 26.59 -2.78
N PRO A 191 -10.97 27.27 -3.76
CA PRO A 191 -10.58 26.78 -5.10
C PRO A 191 -9.35 25.86 -5.05
N PHE A 192 -9.38 24.75 -5.81
CA PHE A 192 -8.34 23.70 -5.76
C PHE A 192 -7.12 24.01 -6.65
N ASP A 193 -7.33 24.75 -7.74
CA ASP A 193 -6.31 25.16 -8.70
C ASP A 193 -5.31 26.20 -8.16
N THR A 194 -5.59 26.79 -6.99
CA THR A 194 -4.66 27.66 -6.26
C THR A 194 -4.22 27.09 -4.91
N ALA A 195 -4.62 25.85 -4.58
CA ALA A 195 -4.23 25.22 -3.34
C ALA A 195 -2.71 24.96 -3.33
N THR A 196 -2.10 25.09 -2.14
CA THR A 196 -0.68 24.82 -1.90
C THR A 196 -0.44 23.69 -0.89
N GLY A 197 -1.49 23.26 -0.17
CA GLY A 197 -1.40 22.22 0.84
C GLY A 197 -2.57 21.24 0.83
N LEU A 198 -2.42 20.21 1.67
CA LEU A 198 -3.43 19.20 1.96
C LEU A 198 -4.04 19.46 3.33
N ARG A 199 -5.30 19.06 3.51
CA ARG A 199 -6.02 19.00 4.79
C ARG A 199 -6.43 17.57 5.08
N TYR A 200 -6.55 17.23 6.36
CA TYR A 200 -7.21 15.98 6.73
C TYR A 200 -8.69 16.02 6.37
N ALA A 201 -9.17 14.94 5.77
CA ALA A 201 -10.59 14.67 5.60
C ALA A 201 -11.28 14.43 6.93
N THR A 202 -12.60 14.35 6.89
CA THR A 202 -13.47 14.00 8.02
C THR A 202 -14.36 12.82 7.65
N ALA A 203 -14.94 12.16 8.65
CA ALA A 203 -15.92 11.10 8.40
C ALA A 203 -17.22 11.62 7.74
N ASP A 204 -17.47 12.93 7.77
CA ASP A 204 -18.67 13.57 7.24
C ASP A 204 -18.53 13.99 5.77
N ASP A 205 -17.31 14.33 5.32
CA ASP A 205 -17.04 14.83 3.98
C ASP A 205 -16.36 13.80 3.05
N THR A 206 -15.97 12.64 3.57
CA THR A 206 -15.14 11.66 2.82
C THR A 206 -15.48 10.22 3.18
N VAL A 207 -15.47 9.34 2.19
CA VAL A 207 -15.64 7.90 2.39
C VAL A 207 -14.38 7.33 3.03
N ILE A 208 -14.56 6.66 4.17
CA ILE A 208 -13.51 5.90 4.83
C ILE A 208 -13.52 4.49 4.24
N TRP A 209 -12.57 4.19 3.34
CA TRP A 209 -12.56 2.91 2.62
C TRP A 209 -12.38 1.71 3.57
N TYR A 210 -11.63 1.90 4.66
CA TYR A 210 -11.37 0.88 5.66
C TYR A 210 -11.63 1.39 7.08
N SER A 211 -12.57 0.74 7.76
CA SER A 211 -12.98 0.99 9.14
C SER A 211 -12.63 -0.17 10.08
N GLY A 212 -11.77 -1.09 9.66
CA GLY A 212 -11.26 -2.16 10.52
C GLY A 212 -10.07 -1.70 11.38
N ASP A 213 -9.45 -2.65 12.07
CA ASP A 213 -8.24 -2.37 12.85
C ASP A 213 -7.08 -1.94 11.95
N LEU A 214 -6.44 -0.83 12.30
CA LEU A 214 -5.23 -0.29 11.68
C LEU A 214 -4.05 -0.41 12.66
N GLY A 215 -3.76 -1.63 13.13
CA GLY A 215 -2.66 -1.88 14.06
C GLY A 215 -1.39 -2.38 13.37
N ALA A 216 -0.23 -2.19 14.00
CA ALA A 216 1.09 -2.59 13.49
C ALA A 216 1.26 -4.08 13.12
N ASN A 217 0.33 -4.95 13.54
CA ASN A 217 0.36 -6.39 13.34
C ASN A 217 -0.64 -6.87 12.27
N ALA A 218 -0.79 -6.14 11.16
CA ALA A 218 -1.63 -6.57 10.04
C ALA A 218 -1.23 -7.98 9.56
N GLY A 219 -2.20 -8.90 9.43
CA GLY A 219 -1.94 -10.31 9.09
C GLY A 219 -1.60 -11.22 10.28
N LYS A 220 -1.56 -10.69 11.51
CA LYS A 220 -1.38 -11.44 12.77
C LYS A 220 -2.49 -11.08 13.76
N ASP A 221 -3.73 -11.16 13.28
CA ASP A 221 -4.89 -10.59 13.96
C ASP A 221 -5.36 -11.42 15.16
N PHE A 222 -5.18 -12.73 15.06
CA PHE A 222 -5.52 -13.72 16.07
C PHE A 222 -4.29 -14.50 16.48
N VAL A 223 -4.24 -14.93 17.74
CA VAL A 223 -3.19 -15.80 18.27
C VAL A 223 -3.88 -16.98 18.95
N ALA A 224 -3.61 -18.19 18.48
CA ALA A 224 -4.07 -19.43 19.09
C ALA A 224 -2.93 -20.13 19.81
N GLN A 225 -3.17 -20.62 21.03
CA GLN A 225 -2.29 -21.57 21.67
C GLN A 225 -2.53 -22.94 21.04
N ILE A 226 -1.53 -23.47 20.34
CA ILE A 226 -1.68 -24.72 19.58
C ILE A 226 -1.06 -25.92 20.30
N ASP A 227 -0.14 -25.70 21.24
CA ASP A 227 0.43 -26.72 22.11
C ASP A 227 1.04 -26.07 23.36
N ASN A 228 1.55 -26.85 24.30
CA ASN A 228 2.26 -26.30 25.45
C ASN A 228 3.46 -25.44 25.01
N GLY A 229 3.43 -24.14 25.35
CA GLY A 229 4.46 -23.17 24.95
C GLY A 229 4.50 -22.80 23.46
N ARG A 230 3.55 -23.28 22.62
CA ARG A 230 3.48 -22.94 21.19
C ARG A 230 2.24 -22.11 20.86
N GLN A 231 2.47 -20.97 20.24
CA GLN A 231 1.44 -20.07 19.74
C GLN A 231 1.55 -19.93 18.23
N LEU A 232 0.41 -19.78 17.58
CA LEU A 232 0.31 -19.50 16.16
C LEU A 232 -0.49 -18.21 15.97
N ALA A 233 0.15 -17.21 15.39
CA ALA A 233 -0.53 -16.01 14.93
C ALA A 233 -1.04 -16.21 13.50
N TYR A 234 -2.27 -15.82 13.23
CA TYR A 234 -2.91 -15.94 11.93
C TYR A 234 -3.90 -14.80 11.70
N GLY A 235 -4.27 -14.57 10.44
CA GLY A 235 -5.21 -13.54 10.04
C GLY A 235 -4.86 -12.95 8.69
N ALA A 236 -5.81 -12.24 8.11
CA ALA A 236 -5.59 -11.38 6.96
C ALA A 236 -6.44 -10.12 7.13
N ARG A 237 -5.87 -8.96 6.82
CA ARG A 237 -6.58 -7.69 6.85
C ARG A 237 -6.37 -6.89 5.57
N ALA A 238 -7.40 -6.11 5.22
CA ALA A 238 -7.38 -5.27 4.03
C ALA A 238 -6.29 -4.20 4.06
N ASP A 239 -5.83 -3.75 5.23
CA ASP A 239 -4.77 -2.74 5.37
C ASP A 239 -3.35 -3.30 5.26
N GLN A 240 -3.18 -4.62 5.11
CA GLN A 240 -1.89 -5.19 4.70
C GLN A 240 -1.49 -4.58 3.35
N ALA A 241 -0.24 -4.10 3.26
CA ALA A 241 0.24 -3.30 2.12
C ALA A 241 -0.15 -3.90 0.77
N SER A 242 0.14 -5.18 0.50
CA SER A 242 -0.19 -5.76 -0.81
C SER A 242 -1.68 -5.92 -1.11
N ILE A 243 -2.52 -6.16 -0.10
CA ILE A 243 -3.98 -6.21 -0.31
C ILE A 243 -4.50 -4.80 -0.58
N ARG A 244 -4.04 -3.82 0.21
CA ARG A 244 -4.37 -2.40 0.03
C ARG A 244 -3.93 -1.90 -1.34
N ASP A 245 -2.69 -2.16 -1.73
CA ASP A 245 -2.12 -1.73 -3.01
C ASP A 245 -2.84 -2.38 -4.20
N THR A 246 -3.24 -3.65 -4.08
CA THR A 246 -4.06 -4.32 -5.10
C THR A 246 -5.43 -3.63 -5.26
N LEU A 247 -6.10 -3.34 -4.14
CA LEU A 247 -7.39 -2.64 -4.15
C LEU A 247 -7.23 -1.22 -4.69
N LYS A 248 -6.24 -0.47 -4.21
CA LYS A 248 -5.92 0.91 -4.57
C LYS A 248 -5.67 1.04 -6.07
N MET A 249 -4.78 0.23 -6.63
CA MET A 249 -4.46 0.29 -8.07
C MET A 249 -5.62 -0.17 -8.95
N SER A 250 -6.41 -1.17 -8.49
CA SER A 250 -7.62 -1.59 -9.21
C SER A 250 -8.69 -0.49 -9.20
N ALA A 251 -8.88 0.19 -8.07
CA ALA A 251 -9.81 1.30 -7.93
C ALA A 251 -9.35 2.52 -8.75
N LEU A 252 -8.05 2.82 -8.75
CA LEU A 252 -7.45 3.90 -9.53
C LEU A 252 -7.68 3.69 -11.03
N LEU A 253 -7.42 2.48 -11.55
CA LEU A 253 -7.67 2.16 -12.96
C LEU A 253 -9.16 2.18 -13.34
N ALA A 254 -10.06 1.94 -12.38
CA ALA A 254 -11.50 2.06 -12.58
C ALA A 254 -12.02 3.51 -12.46
N ALA A 255 -11.33 4.35 -11.69
CA ALA A 255 -11.71 5.74 -11.44
C ALA A 255 -11.15 6.72 -12.47
N ALA A 256 -9.97 6.44 -13.04
CA ALA A 256 -9.36 7.27 -14.06
C ALA A 256 -10.13 7.16 -15.39
N GLU A 257 -10.84 8.23 -15.74
CA GLU A 257 -11.63 8.30 -16.97
C GLU A 257 -10.87 9.10 -18.05
N TYR A 258 -10.88 8.56 -19.27
CA TYR A 258 -10.37 9.18 -20.49
C TYR A 258 -11.51 9.17 -21.50
N SER A 259 -11.86 10.33 -22.03
CA SER A 259 -13.10 10.54 -22.81
C SER A 259 -12.90 10.37 -24.31
N ASP A 260 -11.66 10.53 -24.79
CA ASP A 260 -11.32 10.45 -26.21
C ASP A 260 -10.13 9.52 -26.43
N ALA A 261 -10.36 8.41 -27.15
CA ALA A 261 -9.33 7.43 -27.47
C ALA A 261 -8.44 7.85 -28.65
N ASP A 262 -8.91 8.81 -29.46
CA ASP A 262 -8.15 9.37 -30.59
C ASP A 262 -7.25 10.53 -30.15
N ASP A 263 -7.49 11.09 -28.95
CA ASP A 263 -6.59 12.03 -28.30
C ASP A 263 -5.29 11.34 -27.87
N LEU A 264 -4.19 11.76 -28.49
CA LEU A 264 -2.87 11.21 -28.25
C LEU A 264 -2.39 11.43 -26.81
N GLU A 265 -2.68 12.59 -26.20
CA GLU A 265 -2.23 12.91 -24.84
C GLU A 265 -2.97 12.08 -23.81
N GLN A 266 -4.28 11.91 -23.96
CA GLN A 266 -5.07 11.02 -23.11
C GLN A 266 -4.59 9.57 -23.20
N ARG A 267 -4.29 9.10 -24.41
CA ARG A 267 -3.76 7.75 -24.61
C ARG A 267 -2.38 7.56 -23.99
N ASP A 268 -1.51 8.56 -24.10
CA ASP A 268 -0.18 8.53 -23.48
C ASP A 268 -0.27 8.62 -21.95
N SER A 269 -1.19 9.43 -21.41
CA SER A 269 -1.47 9.51 -19.97
C SER A 269 -1.97 8.18 -19.41
N TYR A 270 -2.89 7.50 -20.12
CA TYR A 270 -3.36 6.16 -19.73
C TYR A 270 -2.22 5.13 -19.70
N ARG A 271 -1.31 5.16 -20.68
CA ARG A 271 -0.11 4.31 -20.69
C ARG A 271 0.81 4.62 -19.51
N ALA A 272 1.00 5.90 -19.20
CA ALA A 272 1.80 6.33 -18.07
C ALA A 272 1.19 5.87 -16.73
N LEU A 273 -0.14 5.94 -16.58
CA LEU A 273 -0.86 5.46 -15.40
C LEU A 273 -0.78 3.94 -15.25
N THR A 274 -1.08 3.19 -16.30
CA THR A 274 -1.04 1.72 -16.28
C THR A 274 0.36 1.17 -16.03
N SER A 275 1.41 1.83 -16.55
CA SER A 275 2.80 1.49 -16.22
C SER A 275 3.09 1.64 -14.72
N ARG A 276 2.67 2.76 -14.10
CA ARG A 276 2.82 3.00 -12.66
C ARG A 276 2.06 1.97 -11.82
N ALA A 277 0.80 1.71 -12.18
CA ALA A 277 -0.01 0.68 -11.52
C ALA A 277 0.67 -0.71 -11.62
N GLY A 278 1.23 -1.06 -12.78
CA GLY A 278 1.98 -2.29 -12.97
C GLY A 278 3.23 -2.39 -12.10
N GLN A 279 3.96 -1.28 -11.90
CA GLN A 279 5.14 -1.26 -11.02
C GLN A 279 4.77 -1.53 -9.56
N VAL A 280 3.71 -0.89 -9.05
CA VAL A 280 3.19 -1.13 -7.69
C VAL A 280 2.75 -2.59 -7.51
N LEU A 281 2.05 -3.14 -8.51
CA LEU A 281 1.50 -4.51 -8.47
C LEU A 281 2.54 -5.61 -8.72
N ASN A 282 3.78 -5.26 -9.09
CA ASN A 282 4.86 -6.24 -9.24
C ASN A 282 5.44 -6.72 -7.88
N PHE A 283 5.09 -6.05 -6.78
CA PHE A 283 5.50 -6.42 -5.41
C PHE A 283 7.00 -6.73 -5.25
N THR A 284 7.88 -6.06 -6.00
CA THR A 284 9.31 -6.33 -5.97
C THR A 284 9.90 -5.89 -4.63
N GLY A 285 10.50 -6.84 -3.90
CA GLY A 285 11.12 -6.56 -2.59
C GLY A 285 10.14 -6.37 -1.43
N VAL A 286 8.84 -6.59 -1.65
CA VAL A 286 7.78 -6.47 -0.64
C VAL A 286 6.91 -7.73 -0.57
N GLN A 287 6.10 -7.88 0.48
CA GLN A 287 5.21 -9.05 0.62
C GLN A 287 4.10 -9.01 -0.44
N SER A 288 4.02 -10.02 -1.31
CA SER A 288 2.92 -10.15 -2.29
C SER A 288 1.64 -10.75 -1.67
N VAL A 289 0.52 -10.64 -2.38
CA VAL A 289 -0.74 -11.32 -1.98
C VAL A 289 -0.55 -12.85 -1.96
N GLU A 290 0.19 -13.41 -2.91
CA GLU A 290 0.55 -14.84 -2.93
C GLU A 290 1.35 -15.24 -1.68
N SER A 291 2.25 -14.37 -1.22
CA SER A 291 3.01 -14.60 0.01
C SER A 291 2.09 -14.63 1.24
N ILE A 292 1.05 -13.80 1.29
CA ILE A 292 0.04 -13.83 2.36
C ILE A 292 -0.71 -15.17 2.35
N VAL A 293 -1.20 -15.60 1.17
CA VAL A 293 -1.92 -16.88 1.02
C VAL A 293 -1.03 -18.06 1.40
N THR A 294 0.24 -18.04 0.98
CA THR A 294 1.22 -19.09 1.32
C THR A 294 1.46 -19.17 2.82
N ASN A 295 1.63 -18.02 3.50
CA ASN A 295 1.80 -17.98 4.95
C ASN A 295 0.57 -18.53 5.70
N LEU A 296 -0.65 -18.20 5.23
CA LEU A 296 -1.88 -18.74 5.81
C LEU A 296 -1.99 -20.26 5.58
N GLY A 297 -1.60 -20.75 4.40
CA GLY A 297 -1.53 -22.19 4.11
C GLY A 297 -0.54 -22.93 5.01
N LEU A 298 0.63 -22.34 5.26
CA LEU A 298 1.62 -22.89 6.20
C LEU A 298 1.08 -22.93 7.64
N ALA A 299 0.37 -21.89 8.06
CA ALA A 299 -0.29 -21.84 9.36
C ALA A 299 -1.35 -22.96 9.50
N ALA A 300 -2.18 -23.15 8.47
CA ALA A 300 -3.18 -24.22 8.43
C ALA A 300 -2.54 -25.63 8.49
N SER A 301 -1.47 -25.86 7.72
CA SER A 301 -0.73 -27.13 7.76
C SER A 301 -0.08 -27.39 9.12
N THR A 302 0.44 -26.34 9.77
CA THR A 302 1.03 -26.46 11.12
C THR A 302 -0.02 -26.83 12.17
N LEU A 303 -1.23 -26.28 12.05
CA LEU A 303 -2.37 -26.65 12.91
C LEU A 303 -2.76 -28.11 12.70
N ASP A 304 -2.90 -28.54 11.45
CA ASP A 304 -3.25 -29.92 11.12
C ASP A 304 -2.24 -30.93 11.67
N HIS A 305 -0.94 -30.70 11.48
CA HIS A 305 0.10 -31.54 12.06
C HIS A 305 0.09 -31.55 13.59
N THR A 306 -0.25 -30.43 14.22
CA THR A 306 -0.34 -30.33 15.67
C THR A 306 -1.54 -31.12 16.20
N GLN A 307 -2.69 -31.00 15.55
CA GLN A 307 -3.90 -31.75 15.85
C GLN A 307 -3.66 -33.26 15.73
N ASN A 308 -3.07 -33.72 14.62
CA ASN A 308 -2.75 -35.13 14.41
C ASN A 308 -1.85 -35.70 15.53
N ARG A 309 -0.89 -34.92 16.03
CA ARG A 309 -0.04 -35.32 17.16
C ARG A 309 -0.80 -35.37 18.49
N HIS A 310 -1.70 -34.41 18.73
CA HIS A 310 -2.55 -34.42 19.92
C HIS A 310 -3.50 -35.63 19.90
N ASP A 311 -4.09 -35.95 18.75
CA ASP A 311 -4.95 -37.14 18.58
C ASP A 311 -4.19 -38.43 18.88
N ALA A 312 -2.97 -38.57 18.35
CA ALA A 312 -2.10 -39.71 18.67
C ALA A 312 -1.75 -39.78 20.17
N THR A 313 -1.49 -38.63 20.80
CA THR A 313 -1.17 -38.57 22.24
C THR A 313 -2.38 -38.95 23.09
N MET A 314 -3.58 -38.49 22.72
CA MET A 314 -4.84 -38.87 23.38
C MET A 314 -5.12 -40.36 23.22
N ALA A 315 -4.90 -40.93 22.03
CA ALA A 315 -5.05 -42.37 21.80
C ALA A 315 -4.15 -43.18 22.73
N SER A 316 -2.86 -42.85 22.81
CA SER A 316 -1.91 -43.52 23.71
C SER A 316 -2.25 -43.32 25.19
N ALA A 317 -2.69 -42.12 25.59
CA ALA A 317 -3.10 -41.87 26.98
C ALA A 317 -4.35 -42.67 27.35
N ASN A 318 -5.32 -42.80 26.45
CA ASN A 318 -6.52 -43.61 26.64
C ASN A 318 -6.20 -45.11 26.72
N GLU A 319 -5.23 -45.59 25.94
CA GLU A 319 -4.73 -46.97 26.02
C GLU A 319 -4.13 -47.25 27.41
N ILE A 320 -3.20 -46.40 27.87
CA ILE A 320 -2.60 -46.51 29.21
C ILE A 320 -3.66 -46.42 30.31
N LEU A 321 -4.63 -45.52 30.17
CA LEU A 321 -5.73 -45.40 31.14
C LEU A 321 -6.59 -46.66 31.16
N GLY A 322 -6.89 -47.23 29.98
CA GLY A 322 -7.58 -48.49 29.84
C GLY A 322 -6.85 -49.63 30.54
N ASP A 323 -5.52 -49.72 30.36
CA ASP A 323 -4.69 -50.73 31.02
C ASP A 323 -4.67 -50.57 32.55
N ILE A 324 -4.66 -49.34 33.07
CA ILE A 324 -4.69 -49.07 34.52
C ILE A 324 -6.09 -49.35 35.12
N GLN A 325 -7.14 -48.92 34.44
CA GLN A 325 -8.52 -49.03 34.94
C GLN A 325 -9.06 -50.45 34.84
N ASN A 326 -8.65 -51.19 33.80
CA ASN A 326 -8.99 -52.60 33.67
C ASN A 326 -8.04 -53.42 34.55
N ALA A 327 -8.39 -53.56 35.82
CA ALA A 327 -7.71 -54.52 36.68
C ALA A 327 -7.78 -55.91 36.04
N ASP A 328 -6.62 -56.53 35.79
CA ASP A 328 -6.56 -57.86 35.19
C ASP A 328 -7.40 -58.84 36.04
N ALA A 329 -8.48 -59.36 35.45
CA ALA A 329 -9.40 -60.27 36.12
C ALA A 329 -8.69 -61.52 36.65
N TYR A 330 -7.59 -61.94 36.01
CA TYR A 330 -6.76 -63.03 36.49
C TYR A 330 -5.98 -62.65 37.75
N GLU A 331 -5.36 -61.47 37.79
CA GLU A 331 -4.64 -60.98 38.97
C GLU A 331 -5.60 -60.72 40.14
N VAL A 332 -6.73 -60.08 39.87
CA VAL A 332 -7.80 -59.86 40.86
C VAL A 332 -8.36 -61.19 41.37
N GLY A 333 -8.58 -62.16 40.47
CA GLY A 333 -9.03 -63.51 40.82
C GLY A 333 -8.04 -64.27 41.71
N VAL A 334 -6.74 -64.20 41.42
CA VAL A 334 -5.68 -64.81 42.24
C VAL A 334 -5.59 -64.14 43.62
N LYS A 335 -5.65 -62.81 43.68
CA LYS A 335 -5.65 -62.06 44.94
C LYS A 335 -6.88 -62.37 45.79
N LEU A 336 -8.06 -62.46 45.19
CA LEU A 336 -9.31 -62.87 45.85
C LEU A 336 -9.24 -64.31 46.39
N THR A 337 -8.72 -65.25 45.58
CA THR A 337 -8.56 -66.65 46.00
C THR A 337 -7.57 -66.79 47.15
N THR A 338 -6.47 -66.03 47.11
CA THR A 338 -5.48 -65.97 48.19
C THR A 338 -6.10 -65.40 49.47
N LEU A 339 -6.85 -64.31 49.36
CA LEU A 339 -7.57 -63.71 50.50
C LEU A 339 -8.62 -64.67 51.08
N GLN A 340 -9.37 -65.37 50.22
CA GLN A 340 -10.34 -66.36 50.64
C GLN A 340 -9.68 -67.51 51.42
N THR A 341 -8.52 -67.97 50.94
CA THR A 341 -7.72 -69.01 51.62
C THR A 341 -7.21 -68.53 52.98
N GLN A 342 -6.71 -67.29 53.07
CA GLN A 342 -6.26 -66.69 54.33
C GLN A 342 -7.40 -66.47 55.32
N LEU A 343 -8.57 -66.06 54.84
CA LEU A 343 -9.78 -65.90 55.66
C LEU A 343 -10.25 -67.26 56.18
N GLN A 344 -10.33 -68.28 55.33
CA GLN A 344 -10.69 -69.65 55.76
C GLN A 344 -9.73 -70.18 56.83
N ALA A 345 -8.43 -70.00 56.65
CA ALA A 345 -7.42 -70.36 57.65
C ALA A 345 -7.62 -69.59 58.96
N SER A 346 -7.87 -68.28 58.89
CA SER A 346 -8.10 -67.44 60.08
C SER A 346 -9.38 -67.86 60.82
N PHE A 347 -10.48 -68.11 60.10
CA PHE A 347 -11.73 -68.60 60.68
C PHE A 347 -11.57 -69.97 61.32
N GLN A 348 -10.80 -70.87 60.70
CA GLN A 348 -10.52 -72.19 61.26
C GLN A 348 -9.69 -72.08 62.55
N VAL A 349 -8.68 -71.20 62.58
CA VAL A 349 -7.89 -70.91 63.79
C VAL A 349 -8.76 -70.27 64.87
N THR A 350 -9.62 -69.30 64.54
CA THR A 350 -10.57 -68.71 65.49
C THR A 350 -11.58 -69.73 66.00
N SER A 351 -12.06 -70.65 65.16
CA SER A 351 -12.95 -71.75 65.56
C SER A 351 -12.26 -72.72 66.52
N ILE A 352 -10.98 -73.06 66.27
CA ILE A 352 -10.18 -73.91 67.17
C ILE A 352 -9.95 -73.19 68.51
N LEU A 353 -9.60 -71.90 68.49
CA LEU A 353 -9.47 -71.07 69.70
C LEU A 353 -10.81 -70.93 70.47
N SER A 354 -11.92 -70.78 69.75
CA SER A 354 -13.27 -70.74 70.34
C SER A 354 -13.66 -72.07 70.97
N GLN A 355 -13.20 -73.20 70.42
CA GLN A 355 -13.42 -74.54 70.99
C GLN A 355 -12.51 -74.83 72.19
N LEU A 356 -11.42 -74.09 72.37
CA LEU A 356 -10.56 -74.10 73.56
C LEU A 356 -11.12 -73.26 74.73
N SER A 357 -12.36 -72.77 74.62
CA SER A 357 -13.12 -72.19 75.72
C SER A 357 -13.37 -73.24 76.81
N LEU A 358 -13.10 -72.85 78.06
CA LEU A 358 -13.10 -73.64 79.31
C LEU A 358 -14.36 -74.51 79.54
N VAL A 359 -15.44 -74.28 78.79
CA VAL A 359 -16.72 -75.02 78.89
C VAL A 359 -16.64 -76.42 78.26
N ASN A 360 -15.71 -76.69 77.33
CA ASN A 360 -15.52 -78.04 76.76
C ASN A 360 -14.55 -78.93 77.55
N PHE A 361 -13.86 -78.41 78.58
CA PHE A 361 -12.97 -79.22 79.42
C PHE A 361 -13.71 -79.94 80.57
N ILE A 362 -15.00 -79.69 80.76
CA ILE A 362 -15.81 -80.33 81.83
C ILE A 362 -16.95 -81.18 81.24
N ARG A 363 -16.60 -82.07 80.31
CA ARG A 363 -17.45 -83.22 79.98
C ARG A 363 -16.69 -84.52 80.02
#